data_AF-A0A970MRG6-F1
#
_entry.id   AF-A0A970MRG6-F1
#
_cell.length_a   1.000
_cell.length_b   1.000
_cell.length_c   1.000
_cell.angle_alpha   90.00
_cell.angle_beta   90.00
_cell.angle_gamma   90.00
#
_symmetry.space_group_name_H-M   'P 1'
#
loop_
_entity.id
_entity.type
_entity.pdbx_description
1 polymer ?
#
loop_
_entity_poly.entity_id
_entity_poly.type
_entity_poly.pdbx_seq_one_letter_code
_entity_poly.pdbx_strand_id
1 'polypeptide(L)' 'MSSYQILGILNLFSFDYNKLELAKFAYHYVADPGNYFVVANAFSFEYNAKELSRYIMSN' A
#
# COMPACT_ATOMS: atom_id res chain seq x y z
N MET A 1 7.23 11.14 -3.18
CA MET A 1 7.28 10.31 -1.96
C MET A 1 7.67 8.89 -2.38
N SER A 2 8.48 8.16 -1.61
CA SER A 2 8.88 6.78 -1.94
C SER A 2 7.91 5.75 -1.37
N SER A 3 7.92 4.54 -1.94
CA SER A 3 7.11 3.40 -1.49
C SER A 3 7.33 3.08 0.00
N TYR A 4 8.57 3.21 0.48
CA TYR A 4 8.90 3.06 1.90
C TYR A 4 8.33 4.17 2.79
N GLN A 5 8.26 5.41 2.29
CA GLN A 5 7.61 6.50 3.01
C GLN A 5 6.10 6.24 3.11
N ILE A 6 5.46 5.72 2.06
CA ILE A 6 4.05 5.29 2.11
C ILE A 6 3.85 4.18 3.14
N LEU A 7 4.69 3.15 3.13
CA LEU A 7 4.66 2.09 4.15
C LEU A 7 4.74 2.67 5.58
N GLY A 8 5.65 3.62 5.81
CA GLY A 8 5.76 4.32 7.09
C GLY A 8 4.48 5.05 7.49
N ILE A 9 3.82 5.72 6.54
CA ILE A 9 2.54 6.40 6.76
C ILE A 9 1.43 5.38 7.07
N LEU A 10 1.33 4.28 6.31
CA LEU A 10 0.30 3.26 6.54
C LEU A 10 0.43 2.62 7.93
N ASN A 11 1.65 2.44 8.43
CA ASN A 11 1.90 1.90 9.77
C ASN A 11 1.41 2.81 10.90
N LEU A 12 1.05 4.06 10.64
CA LEU A 12 0.42 4.96 11.62
C LEU A 12 -1.08 4.67 11.79
N PHE A 13 -1.71 3.92 10.87
CA PHE A 13 -3.12 3.60 10.92
C PHE A 13 -3.37 2.29 11.68
N SER A 14 -4.42 2.27 12.50
CA SER A 14 -4.80 1.06 13.26
C SER A 14 -5.60 0.05 12.43
N PHE A 15 -6.37 0.52 11.44
CA PHE A 15 -7.30 -0.31 10.67
C PHE A 15 -6.81 -0.52 9.25
N ASP A 16 -6.71 -1.79 8.84
CA ASP A 16 -6.28 -2.15 7.50
C ASP A 16 -7.20 -1.61 6.39
N TYR A 17 -8.50 -1.43 6.66
CA TYR A 17 -9.42 -0.80 5.72
C TYR A 17 -8.91 0.59 5.28
N ASN A 18 -8.56 1.44 6.26
CA ASN A 18 -8.01 2.77 6.00
C ASN A 18 -6.65 2.70 5.30
N LYS A 19 -5.81 1.73 5.69
CA LYS A 19 -4.52 1.51 5.03
C LYS A 19 -4.71 1.17 3.56
N LEU A 20 -5.70 0.37 3.22
CA LEU A 20 -5.93 -0.13 1.87
C LEU A 20 -6.45 0.98 0.94
N GLU A 21 -7.40 1.79 1.41
CA GLU A 21 -7.86 2.97 0.67
C GLU A 21 -6.71 3.92 0.37
N LEU A 22 -5.89 4.24 1.38
CA LEU A 22 -4.74 5.13 1.21
C LEU A 22 -3.66 4.51 0.34
N ALA A 23 -3.38 3.21 0.47
CA ALA A 23 -2.40 2.50 -0.35
C ALA A 23 -2.76 2.54 -1.84
N LYS A 24 -4.03 2.31 -2.18
CA LYS A 24 -4.51 2.40 -3.57
C LYS A 24 -4.39 3.82 -4.11
N PHE A 25 -4.79 4.82 -3.32
CA PHE A 25 -4.64 6.22 -3.69
C PHE A 25 -3.17 6.59 -3.94
N ALA A 26 -2.28 6.28 -3.00
CA ALA A 26 -0.88 6.69 -3.05
C ALA A 26 -0.06 6.01 -4.15
N TYR A 27 -0.52 4.89 -4.74
CA TYR A 27 0.17 4.18 -5.83
C TYR A 27 0.47 5.10 -7.03
N HIS A 28 -0.45 6.00 -7.35
CA HIS A 28 -0.32 6.93 -8.48
C HIS A 28 0.60 8.14 -8.20
N TYR A 29 1.06 8.29 -6.96
CA TYR A 29 1.80 9.48 -6.50
C TYR A 29 3.19 9.15 -5.95
N VAL A 30 3.63 7.89 -6.05
CA VAL A 30 4.99 7.51 -5.68
C VAL A 30 5.99 7.74 -6.82
N ALA A 31 7.23 8.04 -6.45
CA ALA A 31 8.33 8.19 -7.41
C ALA A 31 8.89 6.85 -7.90
N ASP A 32 8.62 5.75 -7.18
CA ASP A 32 9.19 4.43 -7.41
C ASP A 32 8.12 3.31 -7.45
N PRO A 33 7.12 3.39 -8.34
CA PRO A 33 6.00 2.43 -8.37
C PRO A 33 6.43 0.97 -8.56
N GLY A 34 7.60 0.70 -9.17
CA GLY A 34 8.16 -0.66 -9.28
C GLY A 34 8.50 -1.32 -7.93
N ASN A 35 8.66 -0.53 -6.86
CA ASN A 35 8.91 -1.02 -5.51
C ASN A 35 7.63 -1.11 -4.65
N TYR A 36 6.46 -0.78 -5.19
CA TYR A 36 5.27 -0.50 -4.38
C TYR A 36 4.69 -1.72 -3.68
N PHE A 37 5.04 -2.94 -4.10
CA PHE A 37 4.67 -4.17 -3.40
C PHE A 37 5.15 -4.22 -1.95
N VAL A 38 6.21 -3.46 -1.58
CA VAL A 38 6.67 -3.36 -0.17
C VAL A 38 5.60 -2.80 0.76
N VAL A 39 4.67 -2.00 0.23
CA VAL A 39 3.56 -1.39 0.98
C VAL A 39 2.58 -2.44 1.51
N ALA A 40 2.52 -3.63 0.89
CA ALA A 40 1.70 -4.74 1.36
C ALA A 40 2.10 -5.24 2.77
N ASN A 41 3.33 -4.97 3.20
CA ASN A 41 3.81 -5.30 4.56
C ASN A 41 3.13 -4.45 5.66
N ALA A 42 2.39 -3.40 5.30
CA ALA A 42 1.63 -2.60 6.26
C ALA A 42 0.37 -3.31 6.78
N PHE A 43 -0.10 -4.35 6.08
CA PHE A 43 -1.37 -5.01 6.39
C PHE A 43 -1.21 -6.11 7.43
N SER A 44 -2.17 -6.14 8.34
CA SER A 44 -2.29 -7.17 9.37
C SER A 44 -3.00 -8.41 8.82
N PHE A 45 -3.88 -8.23 7.84
CA PHE A 45 -4.62 -9.32 7.20
C PHE A 45 -4.16 -9.56 5.77
N GLU A 46 -3.86 -10.83 5.47
CA GLU A 46 -3.39 -11.27 4.15
C GLU A 46 -4.37 -10.90 3.02
N TYR A 47 -5.68 -10.86 3.30
CA TYR A 47 -6.69 -10.44 2.34
C TYR A 47 -6.42 -9.04 1.78
N ASN A 48 -6.09 -8.07 2.65
CA ASN A 48 -5.83 -6.69 2.25
C ASN A 48 -4.52 -6.57 1.46
N ALA A 49 -3.48 -7.30 1.88
CA ALA A 49 -2.22 -7.40 1.12
C ALA A 49 -2.46 -7.95 -0.29
N LYS A 50 -3.23 -9.04 -0.42
CA LYS A 50 -3.62 -9.61 -1.72
C LYS A 50 -4.45 -8.64 -2.55
N GLU A 51 -5.34 -7.89 -1.93
CA GLU A 51 -6.15 -6.89 -2.63
C GLU A 51 -5.30 -5.74 -3.19
N LEU A 52 -4.34 -5.23 -2.42
CA LEU A 52 -3.38 -4.25 -2.92
C LEU A 52 -2.56 -4.82 -4.08
N SER A 53 -2.04 -6.05 -3.97
CA SER A 53 -1.29 -6.68 -5.05
C SER A 53 -2.12 -6.83 -6.33
N ARG A 54 -3.40 -7.23 -6.22
CA ARG A 54 -4.31 -7.27 -7.38
C ARG A 54 -4.52 -5.90 -8.00
N TYR A 55 -4.65 -4.86 -7.18
CA TYR A 55 -4.78 -3.49 -7.66
C TYR A 55 -3.55 -3.04 -8.45
N ILE A 56 -2.35 -3.28 -7.92
CA ILE A 56 -1.09 -2.96 -8.60
C ILE A 56 -0.99 -3.71 -9.93
N MET A 57 -1.34 -5.00 -9.98
CA MET A 57 -1.28 -5.79 -11.22
C MET A 57 -2.31 -5.37 -12.29
N SER A 58 -3.35 -4.63 -11.90
CA SER A 58 -4.42 -4.18 -12.82
C SER A 58 -4.20 -2.76 -13.34
N ASN A 59 -3.12 -2.08 -12.94
CA ASN A 59 -2.77 -0.70 -13.32
C ASN A 59 -1.36 -0.64 -13.89
#